data_AF-A0A3Q0J8T5-F1
#
_entry.id   AF-A0A3Q0J8T5-F1
#
_cell.length_a   1.000
_cell.length_b   1.000
_cell.length_c   1.000
_cell.angle_alpha   90.00
_cell.angle_beta   90.00
_cell.angle_gamma   90.00
#
_symmetry.space_group_name_H-M   'P 1'
#
loop_
_entity.id
_entity.type
_entity.pdbx_description
1 polymer ?
#
loop_
_entity_poly.entity_id
_entity_poly.type
_entity_poly.pdbx_seq_one_letter_code
_entity_poly.pdbx_strand_id
1 'polypeptide(L)'
;DSCSCFALPESFKSVLGSMMDVSLLKDPVFMLIGVSNIFGMAGLYVPFVYLVDAAKVAGIEDGQASFLLSVIGITNTFGRVIFGYIADFPSVNSLLLNNLCLVVCTLSVGAIPVCLSYFHYVIVAVFFGTAVCKYLFDCWLGLY
;
A
#
# COMPACT_ATOMS: atom_id res chain seq x y z
N ASP A 1 30.15 -18.19 -26.22
CA ASP A 1 28.92 -18.57 -25.50
C ASP A 1 28.98 -18.09 -24.06
N SER A 2 28.00 -17.26 -23.70
CA SER A 2 27.47 -16.99 -22.35
C SER A 2 28.33 -16.22 -21.32
N CYS A 3 27.98 -14.94 -21.13
CA CYS A 3 28.50 -14.00 -20.13
C CYS A 3 28.35 -14.46 -18.67
N SER A 4 29.47 -14.48 -17.95
CA SER A 4 29.59 -14.66 -16.49
C SER A 4 29.40 -13.36 -15.68
N CYS A 5 28.36 -12.57 -15.96
CA CYS A 5 28.15 -11.25 -15.31
C CYS A 5 27.25 -11.25 -14.06
N PHE A 6 26.95 -12.41 -13.47
CA PHE A 6 26.17 -12.52 -12.22
C PHE A 6 26.94 -13.18 -11.07
N ALA A 7 28.26 -12.96 -11.01
CA ALA A 7 29.02 -13.24 -9.80
C ALA A 7 28.80 -12.06 -8.82
N LEU A 8 27.76 -12.16 -7.97
CA LEU A 8 27.56 -11.21 -6.88
C LEU A 8 28.85 -11.16 -6.03
N PRO A 9 29.44 -9.98 -5.77
CA PRO A 9 30.65 -9.87 -4.96
C PRO A 9 30.42 -10.47 -3.57
N GLU A 10 31.43 -11.15 -3.02
CA GLU A 10 31.32 -11.89 -1.75
C GLU A 10 30.87 -11.00 -0.58
N SER A 11 31.18 -9.71 -0.63
CA SER A 11 30.70 -8.69 0.29
C SER A 11 29.18 -8.48 0.21
N PHE A 12 28.61 -8.42 -1.00
CA PHE A 12 27.16 -8.40 -1.17
C PHE A 12 26.53 -9.72 -0.72
N LYS A 13 27.17 -10.86 -0.97
CA LYS A 13 26.62 -12.17 -0.57
C LYS A 13 26.62 -12.38 0.94
N SER A 14 27.62 -11.87 1.67
CA SER A 14 27.63 -11.94 3.14
C SER A 14 26.66 -10.94 3.77
N VAL A 15 26.51 -9.74 3.19
CA VAL A 15 25.49 -8.77 3.61
C VAL A 15 24.08 -9.30 3.32
N LEU A 16 23.86 -9.86 2.13
CA LEU A 16 22.58 -10.48 1.76
C LEU A 16 22.30 -11.73 2.60
N GLY A 17 23.33 -12.51 2.98
CA GLY A 17 23.18 -13.65 3.88
C GLY A 17 22.92 -13.24 5.34
N SER A 18 23.41 -12.07 5.77
CA SER A 18 23.15 -11.49 7.09
C SER A 18 21.80 -10.76 7.16
N MET A 19 21.32 -10.22 6.02
CA MET A 19 20.04 -9.50 5.90
C MET A 19 18.88 -10.42 5.50
N MET A 20 19.13 -11.44 4.67
CA MET A 20 18.19 -12.52 4.37
C MET A 20 18.57 -13.74 5.20
N ASP A 21 18.19 -13.72 6.46
CA ASP A 21 18.28 -14.92 7.28
C ASP A 21 17.26 -15.94 6.74
N VAL A 22 17.72 -16.86 5.90
CA VAL A 22 16.87 -17.82 5.16
C VAL A 22 16.14 -18.78 6.13
N SER A 23 16.56 -18.83 7.40
CA SER A 23 15.79 -19.48 8.47
C SER A 23 14.44 -18.81 8.70
N LEU A 24 14.34 -17.47 8.62
CA LEU A 24 13.07 -16.75 8.74
C LEU A 24 12.13 -17.03 7.56
N LEU A 25 12.67 -17.15 6.34
CA LEU A 25 11.87 -17.46 5.14
C LEU A 25 11.25 -18.87 5.19
N LYS A 26 11.85 -19.77 5.98
CA LYS A 26 11.35 -21.13 6.22
C LYS A 26 10.18 -21.15 7.20
N ASP A 27 9.96 -20.07 7.94
CA ASP A 27 8.82 -19.93 8.82
C ASP A 27 7.54 -19.64 8.00
N PRO A 28 6.48 -20.45 8.15
CA PRO A 28 5.26 -20.28 7.40
C PRO A 28 4.56 -18.94 7.66
N VAL A 29 4.76 -18.32 8.83
CA VAL A 29 4.17 -17.01 9.16
C VAL A 29 4.83 -15.92 8.33
N PHE A 30 6.17 -15.95 8.21
CA PHE A 30 6.90 -14.98 7.39
C PHE A 30 6.54 -15.09 5.91
N MET A 31 6.38 -16.31 5.40
CA MET A 31 5.97 -16.55 4.01
C MET A 31 4.57 -15.99 3.73
N LEU A 32 3.64 -16.16 4.67
CA LEU A 32 2.26 -15.66 4.55
C LEU A 32 2.18 -14.13 4.59
N ILE A 33 3.01 -13.49 5.43
CA ILE A 33 3.20 -12.03 5.43
C ILE A 33 3.78 -11.54 4.10
N GLY A 34 4.81 -12.23 3.58
CA GLY A 34 5.44 -11.89 2.30
C GLY A 34 4.46 -11.96 1.12
N VAL A 35 3.71 -13.07 1.01
CA VAL A 35 2.67 -13.23 -0.03
C VAL A 35 1.59 -12.17 0.11
N SER A 36 1.15 -11.88 1.34
CA SER A 36 0.19 -10.81 1.61
C SER A 36 0.74 -9.46 1.13
N ASN A 37 2.01 -9.14 1.41
CA ASN A 37 2.64 -7.89 0.97
C ASN A 37 2.67 -7.75 -0.56
N ILE A 38 3.03 -8.81 -1.27
CA ILE A 38 2.99 -8.84 -2.74
C ILE A 38 1.58 -8.59 -3.26
N PHE A 39 0.59 -9.26 -2.68
CA PHE A 39 -0.81 -9.08 -3.08
C PHE A 39 -1.33 -7.68 -2.73
N GLY A 40 -0.89 -7.13 -1.59
CA GLY A 40 -1.14 -5.75 -1.20
C GLY A 40 -0.61 -4.78 -2.25
N MET A 41 0.68 -4.85 -2.59
CA MET A 41 1.30 -3.98 -3.59
C MET A 41 0.65 -4.12 -4.98
N ALA A 42 0.31 -5.34 -5.40
CA ALA A 42 -0.45 -5.57 -6.63
C ALA A 42 -1.85 -4.94 -6.56
N GLY A 43 -2.54 -5.13 -5.45
CA GLY A 43 -3.86 -4.57 -5.18
C GLY A 43 -3.87 -3.05 -5.05
N LEU A 44 -2.74 -2.42 -4.71
CA LEU A 44 -2.59 -0.97 -4.70
C LEU A 44 -2.46 -0.39 -6.11
N TYR A 45 -1.83 -1.13 -7.03
CA TYR A 45 -1.60 -0.67 -8.39
C TYR A 45 -2.91 -0.60 -9.21
N VAL A 46 -3.82 -1.55 -8.98
CA VAL A 46 -5.12 -1.64 -9.68
C VAL A 46 -5.96 -0.35 -9.53
N PRO A 47 -6.33 0.12 -8.34
CA PRO A 47 -7.10 1.35 -8.17
C PRO A 47 -6.30 2.58 -8.58
N PHE A 48 -4.97 2.57 -8.48
CA PHE A 48 -4.15 3.71 -8.90
C PHE A 48 -4.22 3.93 -10.41
N VAL A 49 -4.15 2.85 -11.20
CA VAL A 49 -4.30 2.89 -12.66
C VAL A 49 -5.76 3.13 -13.05
N TYR A 50 -6.69 2.39 -12.45
CA TYR A 50 -8.11 2.46 -12.78
C TYR A 50 -8.73 3.82 -12.43
N LEU A 51 -8.32 4.46 -11.34
CA LEU A 51 -8.83 5.78 -10.95
C LEU A 51 -8.43 6.87 -11.94
N VAL A 52 -7.22 6.81 -12.50
CA VAL A 52 -6.79 7.73 -13.58
C VAL A 52 -7.57 7.48 -14.85
N ASP A 53 -7.71 6.21 -15.23
CA ASP A 53 -8.43 5.82 -16.44
C ASP A 53 -9.91 6.21 -16.35
N ALA A 54 -10.55 5.93 -15.22
CA ALA A 54 -11.94 6.29 -14.93
C ALA A 54 -12.16 7.81 -14.91
N ALA A 55 -11.22 8.59 -14.35
CA ALA A 55 -11.28 10.06 -14.40
C ALA A 55 -11.24 10.57 -15.84
N LYS A 56 -10.35 10.02 -16.68
CA LYS A 56 -10.26 10.38 -18.10
C LYS A 56 -11.53 10.01 -18.87
N VAL A 57 -12.07 8.81 -18.65
CA VAL A 57 -13.32 8.34 -19.27
C VAL A 57 -14.52 9.20 -18.83
N ALA A 58 -14.52 9.70 -17.60
CA ALA A 58 -15.53 10.63 -17.09
C ALA A 58 -15.42 12.06 -17.67
N GLY A 59 -14.44 12.33 -18.53
CA GLY A 59 -14.24 13.64 -19.16
C GLY A 59 -13.50 14.65 -18.29
N ILE A 60 -12.79 14.19 -17.26
CA ILE A 60 -11.98 15.04 -16.37
C ILE A 60 -10.63 15.33 -17.05
N GLU A 61 -10.16 16.57 -16.95
CA GLU A 61 -8.90 17.01 -17.56
C GLU A 61 -7.70 16.22 -16.98
N ASP A 62 -6.73 15.87 -17.83
CA ASP A 62 -5.54 15.09 -17.45
C ASP A 62 -4.75 15.72 -16.29
N GLY A 63 -4.76 17.06 -16.19
CA GLY A 63 -4.15 17.79 -15.09
C GLY A 63 -4.81 17.51 -13.75
N GLN A 64 -6.14 17.43 -13.73
CA GLN A 64 -6.92 17.09 -12.53
C GLN A 64 -6.78 15.60 -12.16
N ALA A 65 -6.76 14.71 -13.14
CA ALA A 65 -6.52 13.28 -12.90
C ALA A 65 -5.13 13.03 -12.26
N SER A 66 -4.10 13.74 -12.73
CA SER A 66 -2.75 13.68 -12.16
C SER A 66 -2.70 14.26 -10.74
N PHE A 67 -3.52 15.26 -10.45
CA PHE A 67 -3.62 15.84 -9.10
C PHE A 67 -4.18 14.85 -8.08
N LEU A 68 -5.08 13.93 -8.47
CA LEU A 68 -5.55 12.89 -7.55
C LEU A 68 -4.43 12.00 -7.04
N LEU A 69 -3.43 11.68 -7.88
CA LEU A 69 -2.26 10.93 -7.45
C LEU A 69 -1.47 11.68 -6.38
N SER A 70 -1.32 13.00 -6.56
CA SER A 70 -0.70 13.86 -5.55
C SER A 70 -1.49 13.86 -4.24
N VAL A 71 -2.84 13.91 -4.31
CA VAL A 71 -3.72 13.82 -3.14
C VAL A 71 -3.52 12.48 -2.41
N ILE A 72 -3.47 11.35 -3.11
CA ILE A 72 -3.21 10.03 -2.51
C ILE A 72 -1.87 10.05 -1.75
N GLY A 73 -0.81 10.61 -2.34
CA GLY A 73 0.51 10.71 -1.72
C GLY A 73 0.51 11.59 -0.46
N ILE A 74 -0.13 12.76 -0.53
CA ILE A 74 -0.28 13.67 0.62
C ILE A 74 -1.05 12.96 1.73
N THR A 75 -2.20 12.37 1.42
CA THR A 75 -3.03 11.67 2.38
C THR A 75 -2.35 10.45 3.00
N ASN A 76 -1.57 9.69 2.23
CA ASN A 76 -0.75 8.60 2.77
C ASN A 76 0.27 9.13 3.80
N THR A 77 0.86 10.29 3.54
CA THR A 77 1.81 10.93 4.48
C THR A 77 1.11 11.36 5.77
N PHE A 78 -0.04 12.01 5.68
CA PHE A 78 -0.85 12.35 6.85
C PHE A 78 -1.34 11.11 7.60
N GLY A 79 -1.73 10.06 6.87
CA GLY A 79 -2.08 8.77 7.45
C GLY A 79 -0.95 8.25 8.34
N ARG A 80 0.31 8.34 7.91
CA ARG A 80 1.45 7.84 8.70
C ARG A 80 1.59 8.57 10.02
N VAL A 81 1.42 9.89 10.01
CA VAL A 81 1.47 10.71 11.22
C VAL A 81 0.32 10.35 12.16
N ILE A 82 -0.90 10.23 11.64
CA ILE A 82 -2.11 9.93 12.42
C ILE A 82 -2.04 8.52 13.01
N PHE A 83 -1.76 7.50 12.19
CA PHE A 83 -1.68 6.12 12.64
C PHE A 83 -0.46 5.87 13.54
N GLY A 84 0.67 6.55 13.29
CA GLY A 84 1.82 6.54 14.18
C GLY A 84 1.44 7.07 15.57
N TYR A 85 0.76 8.20 15.63
CA TYR A 85 0.26 8.76 16.89
C TYR A 85 -0.77 7.84 17.58
N ILE A 86 -1.66 7.20 16.83
CA ILE A 86 -2.64 6.24 17.37
C ILE A 86 -1.96 4.96 17.88
N ALA A 87 -0.86 4.53 17.26
CA ALA A 87 -0.13 3.34 17.68
C ALA A 87 0.57 3.50 19.04
N ASP A 88 0.90 4.74 19.43
CA ASP A 88 1.42 5.04 20.76
C ASP A 88 0.37 4.87 21.87
N PHE A 89 -0.93 4.72 21.52
CA PHE A 89 -1.99 4.45 22.51
C PHE A 89 -2.19 2.94 22.72
N PRO A 90 -1.85 2.39 23.90
CA PRO A 90 -1.93 0.94 24.18
C PRO A 90 -3.36 0.37 24.27
N SER A 91 -4.40 1.21 24.27
CA SER A 91 -5.81 0.79 24.37
C SER A 91 -6.49 0.51 23.03
N VAL A 92 -5.82 0.73 21.89
CA VAL A 92 -6.45 0.60 20.57
C VAL A 92 -6.09 -0.76 19.96
N ASN A 93 -7.09 -1.61 19.75
CA ASN A 93 -6.90 -2.90 19.08
C ASN A 93 -6.55 -2.67 17.60
N SER A 94 -5.27 -2.84 17.23
CA SER A 94 -4.75 -2.70 15.87
C SER A 94 -5.56 -3.50 14.84
N LEU A 95 -6.03 -4.68 15.25
CA LEU A 95 -6.85 -5.60 14.44
C LEU A 95 -8.21 -4.99 14.07
N LEU A 96 -8.93 -4.40 15.04
CA LEU A 96 -10.24 -3.79 14.80
C LEU A 96 -10.12 -2.55 13.90
N LEU A 97 -9.10 -1.73 14.16
CA LEU A 97 -8.80 -0.58 13.32
C LEU A 97 -8.42 -1.01 11.89
N ASN A 98 -7.79 -2.18 11.72
CA ASN A 98 -7.43 -2.75 10.42
C ASN A 98 -8.69 -3.12 9.64
N ASN A 99 -9.53 -3.94 10.24
CA ASN A 99 -10.76 -4.43 9.62
C ASN A 99 -11.70 -3.27 9.26
N LEU A 100 -11.86 -2.26 10.12
CA LEU A 100 -12.67 -1.07 9.82
C LEU A 100 -12.15 -0.31 8.60
N CYS A 101 -10.84 -0.06 8.57
CA CYS A 101 -10.22 0.67 7.48
C CYS A 101 -10.30 -0.09 6.15
N LEU A 102 -10.12 -1.41 6.20
CA LEU A 102 -10.25 -2.28 5.04
C LEU A 102 -11.67 -2.26 4.47
N VAL A 103 -12.69 -2.39 5.33
CA VAL A 103 -14.11 -2.34 4.93
C VAL A 103 -14.46 -1.00 4.28
N VAL A 104 -14.05 0.12 4.90
CA VAL A 104 -14.29 1.46 4.35
C VAL A 104 -13.59 1.63 3.01
N CYS A 105 -12.34 1.20 2.89
CA CYS A 105 -11.57 1.27 1.64
C CYS A 105 -12.24 0.45 0.52
N THR A 106 -12.59 -0.81 0.79
CA THR A 106 -13.26 -1.67 -0.20
C THR A 106 -14.61 -1.10 -0.63
N LEU A 107 -15.40 -0.55 0.29
CA LEU A 107 -16.66 0.15 -0.03
C LEU A 107 -16.42 1.37 -0.92
N SER A 108 -15.43 2.21 -0.60
CA SER A 108 -15.09 3.38 -1.40
C SER A 108 -14.61 3.02 -2.81
N VAL A 109 -13.78 1.99 -2.94
CA VAL A 109 -13.30 1.51 -4.25
C VAL A 109 -14.43 0.88 -5.06
N GLY A 110 -15.31 0.12 -4.41
CA GLY A 110 -16.51 -0.46 -5.04
C GLY A 110 -17.51 0.60 -5.53
N ALA A 111 -17.47 1.81 -4.97
CA ALA A 111 -18.31 2.94 -5.39
C ALA A 111 -17.73 3.71 -6.60
N ILE A 112 -16.45 3.53 -6.96
CA ILE A 112 -15.80 4.18 -8.13
C ILE A 112 -16.60 4.00 -9.43
N PRO A 113 -16.99 2.78 -9.86
CA PRO A 113 -17.69 2.60 -11.14
C PRO A 113 -19.08 3.25 -11.19
N VAL A 114 -19.64 3.64 -10.05
CA VAL A 114 -21.00 4.21 -9.95
C VAL A 114 -20.99 5.73 -9.85
N CYS A 115 -19.82 6.35 -9.59
CA CYS A 115 -19.68 7.78 -9.32
C CYS A 115 -18.85 8.50 -10.39
N LEU A 116 -19.50 9.33 -11.20
CA LEU A 116 -18.88 10.05 -12.34
C LEU A 116 -18.43 11.49 -12.04
N SER A 117 -18.44 11.93 -10.77
CA SER A 117 -18.11 13.32 -10.41
C SER A 117 -16.74 13.43 -9.75
N TYR A 118 -15.97 14.48 -10.10
CA TYR A 118 -14.62 14.75 -9.58
C TYR A 118 -14.52 14.68 -8.05
N PHE A 119 -15.51 15.25 -7.33
CA PHE A 119 -15.55 15.18 -5.86
C PHE A 119 -15.54 13.77 -5.30
N HIS A 120 -16.21 12.81 -5.96
CA HIS A 120 -16.24 11.42 -5.50
C HIS A 120 -14.87 10.77 -5.68
N TYR A 121 -14.20 11.02 -6.80
CA TYR A 121 -12.84 10.52 -7.02
C TYR A 121 -11.85 11.05 -5.98
N VAL A 122 -11.96 12.33 -5.58
CA VAL A 122 -11.12 12.91 -4.51
C VAL A 122 -11.38 12.25 -3.16
N ILE A 123 -12.65 12.04 -2.80
CA ILE A 123 -13.01 11.34 -1.55
C ILE A 123 -12.43 9.92 -1.56
N VAL A 124 -12.62 9.18 -2.65
CA VAL A 124 -12.07 7.83 -2.79
C VAL A 124 -10.55 7.83 -2.71
N ALA A 125 -9.86 8.78 -3.35
CA ALA A 125 -8.41 8.93 -3.26
C ALA A 125 -7.92 9.16 -1.82
N VAL A 126 -8.63 9.95 -1.02
CA VAL A 126 -8.31 10.21 0.39
C VAL A 126 -8.54 8.95 1.25
N PHE A 127 -9.71 8.31 1.13
CA PHE A 127 -10.01 7.09 1.88
C PHE A 127 -9.06 5.95 1.50
N PHE A 128 -8.76 5.81 0.22
CA PHE A 128 -7.77 4.85 -0.26
C PHE A 128 -6.38 5.17 0.32
N GLY A 129 -5.88 6.40 0.17
CA GLY A 129 -4.54 6.80 0.64
C GLY A 129 -4.33 6.61 2.15
N THR A 130 -5.36 6.86 2.97
CA THR A 130 -5.29 6.57 4.42
C THR A 130 -5.27 5.07 4.70
N ALA A 131 -6.05 4.26 3.97
CA ALA A 131 -6.09 2.81 4.15
C ALA A 131 -4.80 2.11 3.74
N VAL A 132 -4.19 2.53 2.64
CA VAL A 132 -2.87 2.06 2.20
C VAL A 132 -1.83 2.28 3.29
N CYS A 133 -1.83 3.46 3.92
CA CYS A 133 -0.90 3.77 4.98
C CYS A 133 -1.04 2.79 6.15
N LYS A 134 -2.28 2.49 6.57
CA LYS A 134 -2.53 1.60 7.70
C LYS A 134 -2.04 0.17 7.42
N TYR A 135 -2.17 -0.31 6.17
CA TYR A 135 -1.58 -1.59 5.73
C TYR A 135 -0.06 -1.59 5.82
N LEU A 136 0.59 -0.52 5.35
CA LEU A 136 2.05 -0.37 5.42
C LEU A 136 2.55 -0.28 6.86
N PHE A 137 1.79 0.36 7.74
CA PHE A 137 2.13 0.48 9.15
C PHE A 137 2.04 -0.87 9.89
N ASP A 138 0.99 -1.64 9.65
CA ASP A 138 0.81 -2.99 10.21
C ASP A 138 1.94 -3.94 9.77
N CYS A 139 2.30 -3.89 8.48
CA CYS A 139 3.44 -4.64 7.94
C CYS A 139 4.78 -4.22 8.56
N TRP A 140 4.94 -2.94 8.92
CA TRP A 140 6.15 -2.45 9.59
C TRP A 140 6.19 -2.91 11.04
N LEU A 141 5.05 -2.91 11.73
CA LEU A 141 4.93 -3.34 13.13
C LEU A 141 5.07 -4.86 13.29
N GLY A 142 4.63 -5.66 12.31
CA GLY A 142 4.83 -7.12 12.32
C GLY A 142 6.27 -7.57 12.03
N LEU A 143 7.16 -6.65 11.64
CA LEU A 143 8.60 -6.89 11.47
C LEU A 143 9.43 -6.42 12.68
N TYR A 144 8.81 -5.84 13.70
CA TYR A 144 9.43 -5.39 14.96
C TYR A 144 9.00 -6.30 16.12
#